data_AF-A0A7S2UIP5-F1
#
_entry.id   AF-A0A7S2UIP5-F1
#
_cell.length_a   1.000
_cell.length_b   1.000
_cell.length_c   1.000
_cell.angle_alpha   90.00
_cell.angle_beta   90.00
_cell.angle_gamma   90.00
#
_symmetry.space_group_name_H-M   'P 1'
#
loop_
_entity.id
_entity.type
_entity.pdbx_description
1 polymer ?
#
loop_
_entity_poly.entity_id
_entity_poly.type
_entity_poly.pdbx_seq_one_letter_code
_entity_poly.pdbx_strand_id
1 'polypeptide(L)'
;VSSAAGQVGVFGYCAYAPTKYALRGFAEALQMEVQPQHGINVLVCYPPDTDTPGYALEQVSKPPQTHLISEAGGLFTSQQVAHKMVSSALQAHPPFSVYYGLEGWMLAHLTAGMSPVHTLLDALSQVLLMGLFRFISLFYLCSFSSIVHKFYHNQTNKNADKTQEDSKKQTRMQT
;
A
#
# COMPACT_ATOMS: atom_id res chain seq x y z
N VAL A 1 -9.96 9.22 4.49
CA VAL A 1 -9.22 7.97 4.78
C VAL A 1 -8.64 7.41 3.49
N SER A 2 -7.31 7.32 3.39
CA SER A 2 -6.58 6.72 2.26
C SER A 2 -6.25 5.24 2.54
N SER A 3 -5.06 4.75 2.20
CA SER A 3 -4.55 3.38 2.42
C SER A 3 -3.02 3.37 2.28
N ALA A 4 -2.33 2.36 2.81
CA ALA A 4 -0.93 2.10 2.45
C ALA A 4 -0.73 2.00 0.92
N ALA A 5 -1.73 1.48 0.18
CA ALA A 5 -1.73 1.46 -1.29
C ALA A 5 -1.95 2.85 -1.94
N GLY A 6 -2.20 3.89 -1.13
CA GLY A 6 -2.15 5.31 -1.52
C GLY A 6 -0.75 5.92 -1.43
N GLN A 7 0.26 5.13 -1.05
CA GLN A 7 1.66 5.52 -0.93
C GLN A 7 2.60 4.62 -1.73
N VAL A 8 2.22 3.36 -1.98
CA VAL A 8 2.94 2.43 -2.88
C VAL A 8 1.96 1.72 -3.82
N GLY A 9 2.34 1.60 -5.10
CA GLY A 9 1.61 0.80 -6.08
C GLY A 9 1.80 -0.69 -5.86
N VAL A 10 0.70 -1.45 -5.84
CA VAL A 10 0.70 -2.91 -5.64
C VAL A 10 -0.04 -3.59 -6.79
N PHE A 11 0.48 -4.74 -7.24
CA PHE A 11 -0.16 -5.56 -8.27
C PHE A 11 -1.63 -5.87 -7.90
N GLY A 12 -2.53 -5.80 -8.87
CA GLY A 12 -3.97 -6.03 -8.65
C GLY A 12 -4.74 -4.81 -8.13
N TYR A 13 -4.07 -3.72 -7.73
CA TYR A 13 -4.72 -2.50 -7.23
C TYR A 13 -4.70 -1.32 -8.22
N CYS A 14 -4.52 -1.56 -9.53
CA CYS A 14 -4.47 -0.47 -10.52
C CYS A 14 -5.71 0.43 -10.53
N ALA A 15 -6.90 -0.10 -10.23
CA ALA A 15 -8.12 0.70 -10.12
C ALA A 15 -8.30 1.35 -8.74
N TYR A 16 -7.66 0.80 -7.71
CA TYR A 16 -7.82 1.22 -6.31
C TYR A 16 -6.76 2.25 -5.90
N ALA A 17 -5.48 1.94 -6.10
CA ALA A 17 -4.35 2.75 -5.65
C ALA A 17 -4.42 4.20 -6.15
N PRO A 18 -4.68 4.50 -7.44
CA PRO A 18 -4.74 5.89 -7.91
C PRO A 18 -5.78 6.73 -7.17
N THR A 19 -6.93 6.15 -6.83
CA THR A 19 -7.97 6.84 -6.05
C THR A 19 -7.49 7.19 -4.65
N LYS A 20 -6.65 6.34 -4.05
CA LYS A 20 -6.07 6.55 -2.71
C LYS A 20 -4.90 7.53 -2.73
N TYR A 21 -4.10 7.54 -3.80
CA TYR A 21 -3.08 8.57 -4.03
C TYR A 21 -3.71 9.96 -4.21
N ALA A 22 -4.80 10.05 -4.97
CA ALA A 22 -5.48 11.33 -5.22
C ALA A 22 -5.96 12.02 -3.93
N LEU A 23 -6.38 11.23 -2.92
CA LEU A 23 -6.78 11.77 -1.61
C LEU A 23 -5.67 12.53 -0.90
N ARG A 24 -4.40 12.16 -1.12
CA ARG A 24 -3.27 12.88 -0.52
C ARG A 24 -3.12 14.27 -1.12
N GLY A 25 -3.03 14.36 -2.46
CA GLY A 25 -2.90 15.66 -3.13
C GLY A 25 -4.11 16.57 -2.86
N PHE A 26 -5.32 15.99 -2.84
CA PHE A 26 -6.52 16.71 -2.44
C PHE A 26 -6.42 17.27 -1.01
N ALA A 27 -5.96 16.46 -0.05
CA ALA A 27 -5.83 16.89 1.34
C ALA A 27 -4.71 17.93 1.56
N GLU A 28 -3.59 17.80 0.84
CA GLU A 28 -2.48 18.76 0.88
C GLU A 28 -2.96 20.14 0.41
N ALA A 29 -3.71 20.19 -0.71
CA ALA A 29 -4.32 21.43 -1.20
C ALA A 29 -5.36 21.98 -0.22
N LEU A 30 -6.32 21.15 0.20
CA LEU A 30 -7.41 21.57 1.08
C LEU A 30 -6.91 22.13 2.41
N GLN A 31 -5.86 21.54 3.00
CA GLN A 31 -5.31 22.03 4.26
C GLN A 31 -4.84 23.49 4.14
N MET A 32 -4.19 23.86 3.04
CA MET A 32 -3.72 25.23 2.81
C MET A 32 -4.89 26.22 2.64
N GLU A 33 -6.03 25.76 2.16
CA GLU A 33 -7.24 26.58 2.00
C GLU A 33 -7.96 26.79 3.34
N VAL A 34 -8.09 25.75 4.17
CA VAL A 34 -8.98 25.79 5.35
C VAL A 34 -8.27 26.04 6.68
N GLN A 35 -7.00 25.65 6.81
CA GLN A 35 -6.29 25.74 8.09
C GLN A 35 -6.04 27.20 8.52
N PRO A 36 -5.49 28.10 7.68
CA PRO A 36 -5.11 29.44 8.13
C PRO A 36 -6.31 30.32 8.48
N GLN A 37 -7.43 30.16 7.75
CA GLN A 37 -8.61 31.00 7.91
C GLN A 37 -9.61 30.45 8.93
N HIS A 38 -9.80 29.13 8.97
CA HIS A 38 -10.86 28.50 9.75
C HIS A 38 -10.35 27.64 10.90
N GLY A 39 -9.03 27.43 11.02
CA GLY A 39 -8.45 26.55 12.02
C GLY A 39 -8.86 25.08 11.85
N ILE A 40 -9.33 24.69 10.66
CA ILE A 40 -9.78 23.33 10.37
C ILE A 40 -8.56 22.47 10.06
N ASN A 41 -8.38 21.39 10.82
CA ASN A 41 -7.32 20.42 10.58
C ASN A 41 -7.77 19.36 9.58
N VAL A 42 -6.91 19.08 8.59
CA VAL A 42 -7.10 18.01 7.60
C VAL A 42 -6.05 16.94 7.86
N LEU A 43 -6.49 15.68 7.93
CA LEU A 43 -5.64 14.52 8.15
C LEU A 43 -5.87 13.46 7.09
N VAL A 44 -4.80 12.78 6.68
CA VAL A 44 -4.82 11.61 5.81
C VAL A 44 -4.36 10.39 6.58
N CYS A 45 -5.26 9.42 6.75
CA CYS A 45 -4.96 8.14 7.36
C CYS A 45 -4.61 7.10 6.30
N TYR A 46 -3.53 6.36 6.51
CA TYR A 46 -3.00 5.32 5.63
C TYR A 46 -3.07 3.94 6.30
N PRO A 47 -4.28 3.37 6.49
CA PRO A 47 -4.41 2.06 7.10
C PRO A 47 -3.75 0.96 6.22
N PRO A 48 -3.12 -0.05 6.86
CA PRO A 48 -2.72 -1.30 6.23
C PRO A 48 -3.94 -2.24 6.11
N ASP A 49 -3.69 -3.51 5.80
CA ASP A 49 -4.72 -4.54 5.83
C ASP A 49 -5.40 -4.56 7.22
N THR A 50 -6.72 -4.49 7.23
CA THR A 50 -7.53 -4.32 8.44
C THR A 50 -8.57 -5.43 8.52
N ASP A 51 -8.58 -6.16 9.63
CA ASP A 51 -9.52 -7.25 9.89
C ASP A 51 -10.96 -6.71 9.97
N THR A 52 -11.67 -6.93 8.88
CA THR A 52 -13.03 -6.47 8.63
C THR A 52 -13.75 -7.50 7.75
N PRO A 53 -15.10 -7.56 7.82
CA PRO A 53 -15.86 -8.38 6.87
C PRO A 53 -15.56 -8.03 5.40
N GLY A 54 -15.28 -6.76 5.11
CA GLY A 54 -14.88 -6.30 3.78
C GLY A 54 -13.54 -6.87 3.33
N TYR A 55 -12.55 -6.93 4.21
CA TYR A 55 -11.27 -7.58 3.92
C TYR A 55 -11.46 -9.07 3.60
N ALA A 56 -12.26 -9.79 4.40
CA ALA A 56 -12.56 -11.20 4.13
C ALA A 56 -13.20 -11.42 2.73
N LEU A 57 -14.08 -10.52 2.29
CA LEU A 57 -14.66 -10.56 0.94
C LEU A 57 -13.62 -10.26 -0.15
N GLU A 58 -12.76 -9.27 0.06
CA GLU A 58 -11.69 -8.92 -0.87
C GLU A 58 -10.72 -10.09 -1.11
N GLN A 59 -10.42 -10.86 -0.06
CA GLN A 59 -9.53 -12.03 -0.13
C GLN A 59 -10.02 -13.10 -1.12
N VAL A 60 -11.33 -13.25 -1.32
CA VAL A 60 -11.93 -14.28 -2.19
C VAL A 60 -11.48 -14.12 -3.65
N SER A 61 -11.43 -12.89 -4.15
CA SER A 61 -11.05 -12.57 -5.53
C SER A 61 -9.64 -12.04 -5.69
N LYS A 62 -8.88 -11.90 -4.59
CA LYS A 62 -7.56 -11.28 -4.60
C LYS A 62 -6.55 -12.19 -5.33
N PRO A 63 -5.77 -11.66 -6.29
CA PRO A 63 -4.76 -12.45 -7.00
C PRO A 63 -3.69 -12.99 -6.04
N PRO A 64 -3.18 -14.23 -6.25
CA PRO A 64 -2.12 -14.81 -5.43
C PRO A 64 -0.87 -13.93 -5.28
N GLN A 65 -0.51 -13.19 -6.33
CA GLN A 65 0.61 -12.24 -6.30
C GLN A 65 0.34 -11.10 -5.32
N THR A 66 -0.89 -10.59 -5.32
CA THR A 66 -1.31 -9.50 -4.43
C THR A 66 -1.29 -9.96 -2.98
N HIS A 67 -1.78 -11.17 -2.69
CA HIS A 67 -1.72 -11.77 -1.35
C HIS A 67 -0.29 -11.77 -0.78
N LEU A 68 0.67 -12.32 -1.53
CA LEU A 68 2.07 -12.41 -1.10
C LEU A 68 2.72 -11.03 -0.92
N ILE A 69 2.32 -10.04 -1.71
CA ILE A 69 2.83 -8.68 -1.59
C ILE A 69 2.21 -7.97 -0.39
N SER A 70 0.90 -8.14 -0.15
CA SER A 70 0.18 -7.45 0.94
C SER A 70 0.47 -8.02 2.32
N GLU A 71 0.77 -9.32 2.43
CA GLU A 71 1.09 -9.99 3.71
C GLU A 71 2.23 -9.30 4.49
N ALA A 72 3.19 -8.68 3.81
CA ALA A 72 4.31 -7.98 4.43
C ALA A 72 3.87 -6.79 5.31
N GLY A 73 2.69 -6.21 5.06
CA GLY A 73 2.17 -5.05 5.80
C GLY A 73 1.56 -5.39 7.17
N GLY A 74 1.32 -6.68 7.44
CA GLY A 74 0.63 -7.16 8.65
C GLY A 74 -0.88 -6.87 8.65
N LEU A 75 -1.60 -7.57 9.54
CA LEU A 75 -3.04 -7.43 9.73
C LEU A 75 -3.36 -6.73 11.04
N PHE A 76 -4.11 -5.64 10.97
CA PHE A 76 -4.51 -4.84 12.13
C PHE A 76 -5.99 -5.02 12.43
N THR A 77 -6.39 -4.93 13.70
CA THR A 77 -7.81 -4.93 14.04
C THR A 77 -8.46 -3.59 13.65
N SER A 78 -9.72 -3.64 13.26
CA SER A 78 -10.52 -2.43 13.01
C SER A 78 -10.55 -1.48 14.22
N GLN A 79 -10.55 -2.01 15.44
CA GLN A 79 -10.47 -1.24 16.68
C GLN A 79 -9.15 -0.46 16.80
N GLN A 80 -8.01 -1.09 16.52
CA GLN A 80 -6.71 -0.42 16.53
C GLN A 80 -6.64 0.71 15.49
N VAL A 81 -7.18 0.44 14.29
CA VAL A 81 -7.23 1.42 13.21
C VAL A 81 -8.09 2.62 13.59
N ALA A 82 -9.32 2.37 14.04
CA ALA A 82 -10.24 3.42 14.46
C ALA A 82 -9.70 4.23 15.65
N HIS A 83 -9.15 3.55 16.65
CA HIS A 83 -8.59 4.21 17.84
C HIS A 83 -7.45 5.16 17.46
N LYS A 84 -6.48 4.72 16.64
CA LYS A 84 -5.37 5.60 16.23
C LYS A 84 -5.86 6.76 15.38
N MET A 85 -6.78 6.52 14.44
CA MET A 85 -7.37 7.57 13.61
C MET A 85 -8.04 8.67 14.46
N VAL A 86 -8.93 8.28 15.38
CA VAL A 86 -9.68 9.21 16.21
C VAL A 86 -8.75 9.92 17.21
N SER A 87 -7.88 9.17 17.90
CA SER A 87 -6.94 9.76 18.85
C SER A 87 -5.97 10.74 18.20
N SER A 88 -5.52 10.49 16.96
CA SER A 88 -4.71 11.45 16.20
C SER A 88 -5.50 12.71 15.82
N ALA A 89 -6.77 12.59 15.43
CA ALA A 89 -7.60 13.74 15.09
C ALA A 89 -7.91 14.64 16.30
N LEU A 90 -7.95 14.06 17.50
CA LEU A 90 -8.27 14.76 18.76
C LEU A 90 -7.04 15.39 19.44
N GLN A 91 -5.83 15.27 18.87
CA GLN A 91 -4.65 15.91 19.45
C GLN A 91 -4.75 17.44 19.35
N ALA A 92 -4.12 18.16 20.29
CA ALA A 92 -4.06 19.64 20.24
C ALA A 92 -3.41 20.15 18.93
N HIS A 93 -2.42 19.40 18.43
CA HIS A 93 -1.79 19.61 17.14
C HIS A 93 -1.86 18.29 16.36
N PRO A 94 -2.90 18.04 15.55
CA PRO A 94 -3.05 16.79 14.82
C PRO A 94 -1.98 16.61 13.73
N PRO A 95 -1.46 15.39 13.52
CA PRO A 95 -0.54 15.12 12.40
C PRO A 95 -1.28 15.09 11.07
N PHE A 96 -0.67 15.63 10.02
CA PHE A 96 -1.24 15.55 8.68
C PHE A 96 -1.33 14.09 8.18
N SER A 97 -0.30 13.28 8.43
CA SER A 97 -0.24 11.87 8.01
C SER A 97 -0.36 10.92 9.20
N VAL A 98 -1.35 10.03 9.18
CA VAL A 98 -1.54 8.97 10.19
C VAL A 98 -1.24 7.61 9.57
N TYR A 99 -0.19 6.96 10.05
CA TYR A 99 0.30 5.65 9.57
C TYR A 99 0.31 4.62 10.70
N TYR A 100 0.51 3.34 10.37
CA TYR A 100 0.39 2.22 11.31
C TYR A 100 1.60 1.29 11.22
N GLY A 101 2.07 0.81 12.37
CA GLY A 101 3.24 -0.05 12.46
C GLY A 101 4.54 0.61 11.98
N LEU A 102 5.61 -0.18 11.96
CA LEU A 102 6.94 0.25 11.48
C LEU A 102 6.97 0.37 9.95
N GLU A 103 6.34 -0.56 9.25
CA GLU A 103 6.24 -0.52 7.78
C GLU A 103 5.51 0.73 7.28
N GLY A 104 4.37 1.08 7.90
CA GLY A 104 3.66 2.30 7.56
C GLY A 104 4.44 3.57 7.91
N TRP A 105 5.22 3.55 9.00
CA TRP A 105 6.10 4.67 9.36
C TRP A 105 7.24 4.85 8.35
N MET A 106 7.92 3.75 7.98
CA MET A 106 8.95 3.74 6.95
C MET A 106 8.40 4.19 5.60
N LEU A 107 7.21 3.71 5.21
CA LEU A 107 6.54 4.08 3.97
C LEU A 107 6.13 5.57 3.97
N ALA A 108 5.67 6.10 5.09
CA ALA A 108 5.38 7.52 5.25
C ALA A 108 6.65 8.37 5.09
N HIS A 109 7.80 7.92 5.60
CA HIS A 109 9.08 8.60 5.39
C HIS A 109 9.49 8.58 3.91
N LEU A 110 9.47 7.41 3.29
CA LEU A 110 9.79 7.22 1.87
C LEU A 110 8.96 8.06 0.92
N THR A 111 7.73 8.36 1.33
CA THR A 111 6.78 9.12 0.52
C THR A 111 6.57 10.53 1.04
N ALA A 112 7.30 10.99 2.06
CA ALA A 112 7.07 12.28 2.69
C ALA A 112 7.07 13.43 1.66
N GLY A 113 8.03 13.46 0.73
CA GLY A 113 8.04 14.45 -0.36
C GLY A 113 7.88 15.87 0.16
N MET A 114 6.86 16.59 -0.33
CA MET A 114 6.49 17.95 0.14
C MET A 114 5.30 17.93 1.12
N SER A 115 4.95 16.76 1.68
CA SER A 115 3.88 16.66 2.68
C SER A 115 4.20 17.54 3.89
N PRO A 116 3.17 18.15 4.51
CA PRO A 116 3.31 18.85 5.78
C PRO A 116 3.99 17.98 6.84
N VAL A 117 4.99 18.53 7.51
CA VAL A 117 5.69 17.89 8.64
C VAL A 117 4.97 18.21 9.94
N HIS A 118 4.83 17.22 10.82
CA HIS A 118 4.12 17.39 12.09
C HIS A 118 5.02 17.95 13.20
N THR A 119 6.27 17.50 13.27
CA THR A 119 7.26 17.97 14.27
C THR A 119 8.64 18.11 13.64
N LEU A 120 9.51 18.91 14.27
CA LEU A 120 10.90 19.04 13.84
C LEU A 120 11.66 17.71 13.92
N LEU A 121 11.36 16.86 14.91
CA LEU A 121 11.97 15.54 15.01
C LEU A 121 11.58 14.65 13.83
N ASP A 122 10.31 14.68 13.41
CA ASP A 122 9.83 13.94 12.24
C ASP A 122 10.48 14.47 10.95
N ALA A 123 10.65 15.78 10.82
CA ALA A 123 11.38 16.38 9.70
C ALA A 123 12.86 15.93 9.68
N LEU A 124 13.53 15.92 10.84
CA LEU A 124 14.91 15.46 10.95
C LEU A 124 15.05 13.97 10.66
N SER A 125 14.14 13.13 11.18
CA SER A 125 14.16 11.69 10.91
C SER A 125 13.91 11.40 9.44
N GLN A 126 13.01 12.15 8.78
CA GLN A 126 12.80 12.06 7.35
C GLN A 126 14.09 12.37 6.59
N VAL A 127 14.74 13.51 6.85
CA VAL A 127 15.98 13.88 6.14
C VAL A 127 17.11 12.86 6.36
N LEU A 128 17.32 12.42 7.60
CA LEU A 128 18.43 11.52 7.95
C LEU A 128 18.18 10.08 7.49
N LEU A 129 16.96 9.57 7.60
CA LEU A 129 16.63 8.18 7.31
C LEU A 129 16.16 7.93 5.87
N MET A 130 15.84 8.98 5.09
CA MET A 130 15.34 8.84 3.72
C MET A 130 16.23 7.95 2.87
N GLY A 131 17.55 8.18 2.88
CA GLY A 131 18.51 7.41 2.09
C GLY A 131 18.57 5.94 2.49
N LEU A 132 18.58 5.68 3.80
CA LEU A 132 18.58 4.33 4.35
C LEU A 132 17.28 3.58 4.00
N PHE A 133 16.13 4.19 4.25
CA PHE A 133 14.85 3.58 3.92
C PHE A 133 14.69 3.39 2.42
N ARG A 134 15.21 4.30 1.60
CA ARG A 134 15.21 4.16 0.14
C ARG A 134 16.03 2.97 -0.31
N PHE A 135 17.17 2.72 0.32
CA PHE A 135 17.98 1.54 0.07
C PHE A 135 17.23 0.26 0.45
N ILE A 136 16.62 0.21 1.64
CA ILE A 136 15.81 -0.93 2.10
C ILE A 136 14.63 -1.17 1.14
N SER A 137 13.94 -0.12 0.69
CA SER A 137 12.78 -0.26 -0.20
C SER A 137 13.12 -0.80 -1.58
N LEU A 138 14.36 -0.67 -2.06
CA LEU A 138 14.80 -1.34 -3.28
C LEU A 138 14.68 -2.87 -3.16
N PHE A 139 14.96 -3.45 -2.00
CA PHE A 139 14.80 -4.88 -1.78
C PHE A 139 13.33 -5.30 -1.81
N TYR A 140 12.43 -4.48 -1.24
CA TYR A 140 10.98 -4.70 -1.34
C TYR A 140 10.51 -4.65 -2.81
N LEU A 141 10.92 -3.63 -3.56
CA LEU A 141 10.57 -3.52 -4.99
C LEU A 141 11.11 -4.68 -5.82
N CYS A 142 12.35 -5.11 -5.57
CA CYS A 142 12.92 -6.30 -6.20
C CYS A 142 12.15 -7.58 -5.82
N SER A 143 11.74 -7.72 -4.56
CA SER A 143 10.92 -8.83 -4.09
C SER A 143 9.56 -8.84 -4.78
N PHE A 144 8.86 -7.70 -4.84
CA PHE A 144 7.56 -7.57 -5.52
C PHE A 144 7.66 -7.92 -7.00
N SER A 145 8.67 -7.38 -7.69
CA SER A 145 8.95 -7.69 -9.09
C SER A 145 9.22 -9.19 -9.28
N SER A 146 10.03 -9.77 -8.40
CA SER A 146 10.35 -11.21 -8.43
C SER A 146 9.13 -12.08 -8.20
N ILE A 147 8.22 -11.71 -7.28
CA ILE A 147 6.96 -12.41 -7.06
C ILE A 147 6.12 -12.39 -8.34
N VAL A 148 5.88 -11.20 -8.90
CA VAL A 148 5.06 -11.06 -10.12
C VAL A 148 5.66 -11.86 -11.28
N HIS A 149 6.97 -11.74 -11.52
CA HIS A 149 7.66 -12.46 -12.60
C HIS A 149 7.61 -13.99 -12.42
N LYS A 150 7.79 -14.50 -11.19
CA LYS A 150 7.66 -15.94 -10.90
C LYS A 150 6.28 -16.46 -11.29
N PHE A 151 5.22 -15.72 -10.99
CA PHE A 151 3.87 -16.13 -11.38
C PHE A 151 3.65 -16.10 -12.89
N TYR A 152 4.18 -15.11 -13.60
CA TYR A 152 4.11 -15.10 -15.07
C TYR A 152 4.85 -16.30 -15.67
N HIS A 153 6.08 -16.57 -15.24
CA HIS A 153 6.88 -17.69 -15.73
C HIS A 153 6.23 -19.05 -15.42
N ASN A 154 5.62 -19.19 -14.24
CA ASN A 154 4.91 -20.42 -13.87
C ASN A 154 3.64 -20.62 -14.73
N GLN A 155 2.95 -19.55 -15.10
CA GLN A 155 1.79 -19.63 -15.98
C GLN A 155 2.19 -19.97 -17.43
N THR A 156 3.26 -19.37 -17.96
CA THR A 156 3.75 -19.69 -19.31
C THR A 156 4.14 -21.16 -19.43
N ASN A 157 4.86 -21.68 -18.43
CA ASN A 157 5.25 -23.09 -18.41
C ASN A 157 4.04 -24.03 -18.35
N LYS A 158 3.06 -23.75 -17.46
CA LYS A 158 1.82 -24.54 -17.37
C LYS A 158 1.04 -24.56 -18.68
N ASN A 159 1.00 -23.45 -19.40
CA ASN A 159 0.31 -23.36 -20.69
C ASN A 159 1.06 -24.13 -21.80
N ALA A 160 2.40 -24.06 -21.81
CA ALA A 160 3.23 -24.83 -22.72
C ALA A 160 3.07 -26.35 -22.51
N ASP A 161 3.08 -26.81 -21.25
CA ASP A 161 2.90 -28.22 -20.90
C ASP A 161 1.52 -28.74 -21.35
N LYS A 162 0.44 -27.98 -21.09
CA LYS A 162 -0.91 -28.32 -21.56
C LYS A 162 -0.98 -28.42 -23.08
N THR A 163 -0.37 -27.48 -23.80
CA THR A 163 -0.36 -27.46 -25.27
C THR A 163 0.36 -28.68 -25.85
N GLN A 164 1.46 -29.12 -25.22
CA GLN A 164 2.14 -30.36 -25.60
C GLN A 164 1.31 -31.61 -25.29
N GLU A 165 0.59 -31.63 -24.17
CA GLU A 165 -0.27 -32.74 -23.79
C GLU A 165 -1.47 -32.89 -24.75
N ASP A 166 -2.10 -31.78 -25.13
CA ASP A 166 -3.23 -31.77 -26.06
C ASP A 166 -2.81 -32.18 -27.48
N SER A 167 -1.62 -31.72 -27.93
CA SER A 167 -1.05 -32.14 -29.22
C SER A 167 -0.78 -33.64 -29.25
N LYS A 168 -0.22 -34.22 -28.17
CA LYS A 168 0.02 -35.66 -28.06
C LYS A 168 -1.29 -36.48 -28.03
N LYS A 169 -2.35 -35.96 -27.40
CA LYS A 169 -3.68 -36.60 -27.40
C LYS A 169 -4.31 -36.61 -28.79
N GLN A 170 -4.20 -35.50 -29.54
CA GLN A 170 -4.69 -35.43 -30.92
C GLN A 170 -3.94 -36.39 -31.85
N THR A 171 -2.61 -36.48 -31.75
CA THR A 171 -1.83 -37.44 -32.56
C THR A 171 -2.22 -38.90 -32.26
N ARG A 172 -2.47 -39.25 -30.98
CA ARG A 172 -2.91 -40.59 -30.58
C ARG A 172 -4.33 -40.97 -31.02
N MET A 173 -5.20 -40.00 -31.29
CA MET A 173 -6.56 -40.27 -31.80
C MET A 173 -6.60 -40.51 -33.31
N GLN A 174 -5.52 -40.18 -34.03
CA GLN A 174 -5.43 -40.33 -35.49
C GLN A 174 -4.68 -41.59 -35.95
N THR A 175 -4.13 -42.37 -35.01
CA THR A 175 -3.47 -43.66 -35.22
C THR A 175 -4.27 -44.78 -34.58
#